data_AF-A0A1H9P4P3-F1
#
_entry.id   AF-A0A1H9P4P3-F1
#
_cell.length_a   1.000
_cell.length_b   1.000
_cell.length_c   1.000
_cell.angle_alpha   90.00
_cell.angle_beta   90.00
_cell.angle_gamma   90.00
#
_symmetry.space_group_name_H-M   'P 1'
#
loop_
_entity.id
_entity.type
_entity.pdbx_description
1 polymer ?
#
loop_
_entity_poly.entity_id
_entity_poly.type
_entity_poly.pdbx_seq_one_letter_code
_entity_poly.pdbx_strand_id
1 'polypeptide(L)' 'MSDEIRHILDRLRTPQDNIVTRARHIVECHVPPERRGPGWERHWRELEAYLDLPGHWSAKDGNDE' A
#
# COMPACT_ATOMS: atom_id res chain seq x y z
N MET A 1 14.68 -28.48 -9.80
CA MET A 1 15.40 -27.20 -9.64
C MET A 1 14.80 -26.08 -10.47
N SER A 2 14.50 -26.27 -11.76
CA SER A 2 13.93 -25.20 -12.60
C SER A 2 12.51 -24.74 -12.20
N ASP A 3 11.69 -25.62 -11.64
CA ASP A 3 10.31 -25.30 -11.27
C ASP A 3 10.19 -24.48 -9.98
N GLU A 4 11.13 -24.65 -9.06
CA GLU A 4 11.20 -23.87 -7.82
C GLU A 4 11.57 -22.41 -8.09
N ILE A 5 12.50 -22.19 -9.04
CA ILE A 5 12.86 -20.86 -9.52
C ILE A 5 11.68 -20.20 -10.22
N ARG A 6 10.94 -20.93 -11.07
CA ARG A 6 9.71 -20.41 -11.71
C ARG A 6 8.66 -20.01 -10.69
N HIS A 7 8.48 -20.81 -9.64
CA HIS A 7 7.51 -20.51 -8.59
C HIS A 7 7.87 -19.25 -7.79
N ILE A 8 9.17 -19.06 -7.50
CA ILE A 8 9.67 -17.83 -6.87
C ILE A 8 9.44 -16.62 -7.78
N LEU A 9 9.75 -16.74 -9.07
CA LEU A 9 9.57 -15.68 -10.05
C LEU A 9 8.10 -15.34 -10.26
N ASP A 10 7.20 -16.32 -10.30
CA ASP A 10 5.76 -16.10 -10.39
C ASP A 10 5.23 -15.41 -9.13
N ARG A 11 5.68 -15.80 -7.93
CA ARG A 11 5.34 -15.09 -6.69
C ARG A 11 5.81 -13.64 -6.67
N LEU A 12 6.96 -13.34 -7.29
CA LEU A 12 7.48 -11.98 -7.44
C LEU A 12 6.79 -11.20 -8.56
N ARG A 13 6.20 -11.90 -9.55
CA ARG A 13 5.42 -11.33 -10.66
C ARG A 13 3.98 -11.05 -10.28
N THR A 14 3.39 -11.81 -9.36
CA THR A 14 2.10 -11.46 -8.77
C THR A 14 2.26 -10.13 -8.08
N PRO A 15 1.50 -9.08 -8.44
CA PRO A 15 1.52 -7.83 -7.71
C PRO A 15 1.21 -8.18 -6.26
N GLN A 16 2.16 -7.96 -5.36
CA GLN A 16 1.85 -8.07 -3.94
C GLN A 16 0.68 -7.11 -3.70
N ASP A 17 -0.41 -7.64 -3.12
CA ASP A 17 -1.56 -6.83 -2.75
C ASP A 17 -1.09 -5.50 -2.17
N ASN A 18 -1.73 -4.40 -2.58
CA ASN A 18 -1.40 -3.05 -2.16
C ASN A 18 -1.14 -3.06 -0.64
N ILE A 19 0.10 -2.74 -0.25
CA ILE A 19 0.56 -2.90 1.14
C ILE A 19 -0.27 -2.03 2.09
N VAL A 20 -0.83 -0.92 1.60
CA VAL A 20 -1.73 -0.05 2.35
C VAL A 20 -3.07 -0.73 2.59
N THR A 21 -3.65 -1.40 1.58
CA THR A 21 -4.89 -2.17 1.75
C THR A 21 -4.72 -3.27 2.80
N ARG A 22 -3.56 -3.94 2.82
CA ARG A 22 -3.25 -4.92 3.88
C ARG A 22 -3.15 -4.28 5.26
N ALA A 23 -2.44 -3.15 5.36
CA ALA A 23 -2.34 -2.40 6.62
C ALA A 23 -3.71 -1.92 7.12
N ARG A 24 -4.57 -1.45 6.20
CA ARG A 24 -5.94 -1.02 6.48
C ARG A 24 -6.73 -2.13 7.15
N HIS A 25 -6.75 -3.34 6.61
CA HIS A 25 -7.48 -4.47 7.21
C HIS A 25 -7.03 -4.76 8.65
N ILE A 26 -5.72 -4.73 8.91
CA ILE A 26 -5.20 -4.94 10.27
C ILE A 26 -5.68 -3.84 11.21
N VAL A 27 -5.62 -2.58 10.77
CA VAL A 27 -6.09 -1.45 11.59
C VAL A 27 -7.59 -1.54 11.83
N GLU A 28 -8.38 -1.92 10.85
CA GLU A 28 -9.83 -2.08 10.97
C GLU A 28 -10.25 -3.19 11.94
N CYS A 29 -9.43 -4.24 12.10
CA CYS A 29 -9.61 -5.25 13.15
C CYS A 29 -9.44 -4.68 14.57
N HIS A 30 -8.60 -3.65 14.73
CA HIS A 30 -8.32 -3.02 16.02
C HIS A 30 -9.14 -1.75 16.29
N VAL A 31 -9.60 -1.09 15.24
CA VAL A 31 -10.33 0.20 15.29
C VAL A 31 -11.75 -0.01 14.77
N PRO A 32 -12.71 -0.22 15.69
CA PRO A 32 -14.11 -0.40 15.31
C PRO A 32 -14.70 0.92 14.77
N PRO A 33 -15.80 0.86 14.01
CA PRO A 33 -16.35 2.01 13.28
C PRO A 33 -16.62 3.24 14.13
N GLU A 34 -17.01 3.07 15.39
CA GLU A 34 -17.35 4.16 16.33
C GLU A 34 -16.13 5.01 16.70
N ARG A 35 -14.91 4.47 16.49
CA ARG A 35 -13.64 5.15 16.75
C ARG A 35 -13.00 5.73 15.48
N ARG A 36 -13.64 5.55 14.31
CA ARG A 36 -13.14 6.09 13.04
C ARG A 36 -13.58 7.54 12.93
N GLY A 37 -12.60 8.43 12.94
CA GLY A 37 -12.83 9.87 12.80
C GLY A 37 -13.30 10.27 11.39
N PRO A 38 -13.76 11.53 11.23
CA PRO A 38 -14.10 12.07 9.92
C PRO A 38 -12.88 11.98 8.98
N GLY A 39 -13.11 11.51 7.76
CA GLY A 39 -12.05 11.36 6.76
C GLY A 39 -11.29 10.03 6.77
N TRP A 40 -11.64 9.08 7.64
CA TRP A 40 -11.03 7.73 7.69
C TRP A 40 -10.93 7.06 6.32
N GLU A 41 -12.07 6.94 5.63
CA GLU A 41 -12.15 6.30 4.31
C GLU A 41 -11.34 7.04 3.25
N ARG A 42 -11.36 8.36 3.29
CA ARG A 42 -10.64 9.21 2.35
C ARG A 42 -9.13 9.06 2.54
N HIS A 43 -8.66 9.05 3.79
CA HIS A 43 -7.25 8.89 4.12
C HIS A 43 -6.68 7.58 3.58
N TRP A 44 -7.38 6.46 3.83
CA TRP A 44 -6.94 5.17 3.32
C TRP A 44 -6.94 5.10 1.79
N ARG A 45 -7.96 5.65 1.12
CA ARG A 45 -8.00 5.72 -0.35
C ARG A 45 -6.88 6.55 -0.95
N GLU A 46 -6.52 7.68 -0.34
CA GLU A 46 -5.39 8.51 -0.77
C GLU A 46 -4.06 7.72 -0.68
N LEU A 47 -3.86 6.96 0.41
CA LEU A 47 -2.68 6.11 0.59
C LEU A 47 -2.62 4.95 -0.41
N GLU A 48 -3.76 4.31 -0.71
CA GLU A 48 -3.83 3.23 -1.70
C GLU A 48 -3.46 3.75 -3.09
N ALA A 49 -3.96 4.93 -3.46
CA ALA A 49 -3.69 5.57 -4.74
C ALA A 49 -2.20 5.92 -4.97
N TYR A 50 -1.46 6.24 -3.89
CA TYR A 50 -0.02 6.49 -4.01
C TYR A 50 0.80 5.27 -4.40
N LEU A 51 0.31 4.06 -4.13
CA LEU A 51 1.00 2.82 -4.47
C LEU A 51 0.58 2.25 -5.82
N ASP A 52 -0.64 2.56 -6.27
CA ASP A 52 -1.13 2.18 -7.60
C ASP A 52 -0.47 3.02 -8.72
N LEU A 53 0.17 4.14 -8.38
CA LEU A 53 0.98 4.97 -9.28
C LEU A 53 2.47 4.64 -9.11
N PRO A 54 3.07 3.82 -9.99
CA PRO A 54 4.51 3.57 -9.92
C PRO A 54 5.30 4.87 -10.17
N GLY A 55 5.99 5.35 -9.14
CA GLY A 55 7.13 6.26 -9.30
C GLY A 55 6.89 7.76 -9.06
N HIS A 56 5.77 8.21 -8.48
CA HIS A 56 5.60 9.64 -8.16
C HIS A 56 5.62 9.91 -6.65
N TRP A 57 6.78 9.68 -6.04
CA TRP A 57 7.10 10.30 -4.77
C TRP A 57 7.60 11.72 -5.05
N SER A 58 6.71 12.71 -5.10
CA SER A 58 7.12 14.11 -4.96
C SER A 58 7.51 14.37 -3.51
N ALA A 59 8.59 13.74 -3.04
CA ALA A 59 9.39 14.37 -2.02
C ALA A 59 9.93 15.64 -2.70
N LYS A 60 9.41 16.80 -2.30
CA LYS A 60 10.02 18.07 -2.66
C LYS A 60 11.43 18.00 -2.06
N ASP A 61 12.42 17.65 -2.89
CA ASP A 61 13.82 17.70 -2.51
C ASP A 61 14.07 19.13 -2.04
N GLY A 62 14.31 19.27 -0.73
CA GLY A 62 14.55 20.54 -0.06
C GLY A 62 15.90 21.11 -0.42
N ASN A 63 16.16 21.35 -1.70
CA ASN A 63 17.27 22.14 -2.18
C ASN A 63 16.71 23.46 -2.72
N ASP A 64 16.21 24.30 -1.80
CA ASP A 64 16.17 25.74 -2.03
C ASP A 64 17.63 26.22 -1.96
N GLU A 65 18.19 26.61 -3.10
CA GLU A 65 19.41 27.41 -3.22
C GLU A 65 19.05 28.79 -3.78
#